data_AF-A0A4Q2KSK5-F1
#
_entry.id   AF-A0A4Q2KSK5-F1
#
_cell.length_a   1.000
_cell.length_b   1.000
_cell.length_c   1.000
_cell.angle_alpha   90.00
_cell.angle_beta   90.00
_cell.angle_gamma   90.00
#
_symmetry.space_group_name_H-M   'P 1'
#
loop_
_entity.id
_entity.type
_entity.pdbx_description
1 polymer ?
#
loop_
_entity_poly.entity_id
_entity_poly.type
_entity_poly.pdbx_seq_one_letter_code
_entity_poly.pdbx_strand_id
1 'polypeptide(L)'
;MITLSWLFVIAVAAGIFALIDGITRARGRGSSLLSILEIIAAVLFLLSLFFPGIPFGSLVLAIITTVLLVIQLVLRGGRRRGGLAVTVIALVLFILWIVLSQRWIVIPGVS
;
A
#
# COMPACT_ATOMS: atom_id res chain seq x y z
N MET A 1 -12.27 -12.88 14.37
CA MET A 1 -12.34 -13.95 13.37
C MET A 1 -11.97 -13.36 12.02
N ILE A 2 -10.93 -13.88 11.35
CA ILE A 2 -10.51 -13.40 10.03
C ILE A 2 -11.30 -14.21 9.01
N THR A 3 -12.14 -13.53 8.22
CA THR A 3 -12.84 -14.14 7.11
C THR A 3 -12.02 -13.95 5.85
N LEU A 4 -11.74 -15.03 5.13
CA LEU A 4 -11.03 -14.96 3.86
C LEU A 4 -12.00 -14.41 2.81
N SER A 5 -11.88 -13.11 2.53
CA SER A 5 -12.64 -12.42 1.49
C SER A 5 -11.71 -11.90 0.40
N TRP A 6 -12.25 -11.66 -0.80
CA TRP A 6 -11.48 -11.04 -1.88
C TRP A 6 -10.96 -9.65 -1.47
N LEU A 7 -11.75 -8.89 -0.72
CA LEU A 7 -11.31 -7.60 -0.16
C LEU A 7 -10.08 -7.77 0.74
N PHE A 8 -10.04 -8.79 1.59
CA PHE A 8 -8.89 -9.07 2.45
C PHE A 8 -7.66 -9.45 1.62
N VAL A 9 -7.82 -10.29 0.60
CA VAL A 9 -6.73 -10.68 -0.31
C VAL A 9 -6.15 -9.47 -1.03
N ILE A 10 -7.00 -8.56 -1.53
CA ILE A 10 -6.57 -7.31 -2.18
C ILE A 10 -5.78 -6.45 -1.18
N ALA A 11 -6.26 -6.32 0.07
CA ALA A 11 -5.57 -5.56 1.12
C ALA A 11 -4.16 -6.11 1.37
N VAL A 12 -4.06 -7.42 1.59
CA VAL A 12 -2.77 -8.09 1.84
C VAL A 12 -1.83 -7.92 0.65
N ALA A 13 -2.32 -8.13 -0.57
CA ALA A 13 -1.53 -7.93 -1.78
C ALA A 13 -1.03 -6.48 -1.89
N ALA A 14 -1.91 -5.48 -1.67
CA ALA A 14 -1.54 -4.06 -1.70
C ALA A 14 -0.40 -3.74 -0.73
N GLY A 15 -0.53 -4.20 0.52
CA GLY A 15 0.49 -4.01 1.55
C GLY A 15 1.82 -4.70 1.21
N ILE A 16 1.78 -5.92 0.67
CA ILE A 16 2.99 -6.65 0.24
C ILE A 16 3.69 -5.93 -0.91
N PHE A 17 2.96 -5.50 -1.94
CA PHE A 17 3.56 -4.80 -3.09
C PHE A 17 4.18 -3.46 -2.68
N ALA A 18 3.53 -2.70 -1.79
CA ALA A 18 4.11 -1.46 -1.24
C ALA A 18 5.36 -1.75 -0.38
N LEU A 19 5.33 -2.80 0.45
CA LEU A 19 6.50 -3.19 1.23
C LEU A 19 7.69 -3.56 0.32
N ILE A 20 7.45 -4.31 -0.74
CA ILE A 20 8.47 -4.65 -1.74
C ILE A 20 8.99 -3.37 -2.42
N ASP A 21 8.12 -2.45 -2.86
CA ASP A 21 8.54 -1.19 -3.48
C ASP A 21 9.43 -0.39 -2.51
N GLY A 22 8.98 -0.17 -1.28
CA GLY A 22 9.76 0.53 -0.25
C GLY A 22 11.12 -0.11 0.02
N ILE A 23 11.19 -1.43 0.19
CA ILE A 23 12.46 -2.15 0.40
C ILE A 23 13.39 -2.00 -0.81
N THR A 24 12.88 -2.19 -2.02
CA THR A 24 13.71 -2.09 -3.24
C THR A 24 14.27 -0.68 -3.43
N ARG A 25 13.50 0.35 -3.07
CA ARG A 25 13.92 1.75 -3.16
C ARG A 25 14.88 2.15 -2.06
N ALA A 26 14.66 1.68 -0.83
CA ALA A 26 15.58 1.88 0.29
C ALA A 26 16.96 1.26 0.03
N ARG A 27 17.02 0.14 -0.71
CA ARG A 27 18.29 -0.47 -1.16
C ARG A 27 18.98 0.31 -2.27
N GLY A 28 18.25 1.10 -3.05
CA GLY A 28 18.83 1.95 -4.09
C GLY A 28 19.37 3.26 -3.52
N ARG A 29 20.24 3.96 -4.27
CA ARG A 29 20.66 5.35 -3.97
C ARG A 29 19.53 6.38 -4.19
N GLY A 30 18.33 6.15 -3.65
CA GLY A 30 17.18 7.05 -3.71
C GLY A 30 16.78 7.53 -2.31
N SER A 31 15.87 8.50 -2.24
CA SER A 31 15.32 9.11 -1.00
C SER A 31 15.12 8.10 0.15
N SER A 32 16.10 8.04 1.05
CA SER A 32 16.15 7.02 2.09
C SER A 32 15.01 7.20 3.09
N LEU A 33 14.72 8.45 3.47
CA LEU A 33 13.66 8.78 4.43
C LEU A 33 12.26 8.39 3.92
N LEU A 34 11.93 8.74 2.67
CA LEU A 34 10.59 8.47 2.14
C LEU A 34 10.34 6.96 1.95
N SER A 35 11.39 6.22 1.58
CA SER A 35 11.33 4.76 1.46
C SER A 35 11.17 4.10 2.84
N ILE A 36 11.86 4.60 3.87
CA ILE A 36 11.71 4.12 5.25
C ILE A 36 10.28 4.37 5.76
N LEU A 37 9.74 5.57 5.53
CA LEU A 37 8.36 5.90 5.92
C LEU A 37 7.34 4.99 5.21
N GLU A 38 7.55 4.68 3.93
CA GLU A 38 6.70 3.74 3.19
C GLU A 38 6.76 2.34 3.80
N ILE A 39 7.97 1.83 4.11
CA ILE A 39 8.14 0.52 4.74
C ILE A 39 7.38 0.48 6.07
N ILE A 40 7.54 1.50 6.91
CA ILE A 40 6.86 1.58 8.20
C ILE A 40 5.34 1.61 7.99
N ALA A 41 4.84 2.46 7.10
CA ALA A 41 3.41 2.57 6.82
C ALA A 41 2.82 1.26 6.27
N ALA A 42 3.53 0.59 5.36
CA ALA A 42 3.11 -0.69 4.78
C ALA A 42 3.11 -1.82 5.83
N VAL A 43 4.13 -1.89 6.69
CA VAL A 43 4.18 -2.87 7.79
C VAL A 43 3.06 -2.61 8.78
N LEU A 44 2.86 -1.35 9.22
CA LEU A 44 1.77 -1.00 10.11
C LEU A 44 0.41 -1.31 9.48
N PHE A 45 0.23 -1.01 8.18
CA PHE A 45 -0.98 -1.36 7.46
C PHE A 45 -1.23 -2.86 7.48
N LEU A 46 -0.23 -3.67 7.11
CA LEU A 46 -0.35 -5.13 7.13
C LEU A 46 -0.70 -5.65 8.53
N LEU A 47 -0.02 -5.15 9.57
CA LEU A 47 -0.32 -5.52 10.95
C LEU A 47 -1.75 -5.11 11.36
N SER A 48 -2.21 -3.94 10.93
CA SER A 48 -3.56 -3.43 11.25
C SER A 48 -4.69 -4.32 10.71
N LEU A 49 -4.41 -5.15 9.69
CA LEU A 49 -5.39 -6.12 9.17
C LEU A 49 -5.66 -7.27 10.16
N PHE A 50 -4.73 -7.54 11.07
CA PHE A 50 -4.81 -8.65 12.03
C PHE A 50 -5.01 -8.16 13.46
N PHE A 51 -4.52 -6.97 13.79
CA PHE A 51 -4.47 -6.45 15.15
C PHE A 51 -5.20 -5.10 15.26
N PRO A 52 -6.31 -5.02 16.02
CA PRO A 52 -7.07 -3.77 16.20
C PRO A 52 -6.36 -2.75 17.11
N GLY A 53 -5.30 -3.16 17.82
CA GLY A 53 -4.50 -2.29 18.70
C GLY A 53 -3.41 -1.50 17.97
N ILE A 54 -3.29 -1.62 16.65
CA ILE A 54 -2.33 -0.83 15.86
C ILE A 54 -2.81 0.63 15.83
N PRO A 55 -1.93 1.60 16.15
CA PRO A 55 -2.28 3.02 16.09
C PRO A 55 -2.60 3.41 14.66
N PHE A 56 -3.68 4.18 14.50
CA PHE A 56 -4.29 4.55 13.22
C PHE A 56 -4.90 3.33 12.51
N GLY A 57 -6.21 3.37 12.24
CA GLY A 57 -6.92 2.27 11.59
C GLY A 57 -6.37 1.97 10.18
N SER A 58 -6.67 0.77 9.68
CA SER A 58 -6.19 0.29 8.37
C SER A 58 -6.49 1.26 7.21
N LEU A 59 -7.64 1.95 7.25
CA LEU A 59 -7.98 2.98 6.26
C LEU A 59 -7.00 4.15 6.26
N VAL A 60 -6.64 4.66 7.44
CA VAL A 60 -5.71 5.79 7.56
C VAL A 60 -4.32 5.39 7.06
N LEU A 61 -3.86 4.21 7.44
CA LEU A 61 -2.57 3.66 6.99
C LEU A 61 -2.56 3.40 5.47
N ALA A 62 -3.67 2.95 4.90
CA ALA A 62 -3.82 2.81 3.44
C ALA A 62 -3.70 4.15 2.72
N ILE A 63 -4.34 5.20 3.24
CA ILE A 63 -4.26 6.56 2.68
C ILE A 63 -2.82 7.09 2.77
N ILE A 64 -2.18 6.96 3.94
CA ILE A 64 -0.78 7.36 4.13
C ILE A 64 0.13 6.64 3.13
N THR A 65 0.00 5.32 3.00
CA THR A 65 0.81 4.51 2.08
C THR A 65 0.57 4.93 0.63
N THR A 66 -0.68 5.22 0.26
CA THR A 66 -1.05 5.73 -1.07
C THR A 66 -0.37 7.06 -1.37
N VAL A 67 -0.39 8.01 -0.42
CA VAL A 67 0.28 9.31 -0.58
C VAL A 67 1.78 9.13 -0.74
N LEU A 68 2.40 8.27 0.08
CA LEU A 68 3.83 7.98 -0.02
C LEU A 68 4.18 7.41 -1.41
N LEU A 69 3.42 6.43 -1.90
CA LEU A 69 3.59 5.85 -3.24
C LEU A 69 3.45 6.92 -4.34
N VAL A 70 2.49 7.84 -4.24
CA VAL A 70 2.29 8.93 -5.20
C VAL A 70 3.48 9.90 -5.19
N ILE A 71 3.90 10.39 -4.03
CA ILE A 71 5.07 11.28 -3.91
C ILE A 71 6.29 10.59 -4.53
N GLN A 72 6.46 9.32 -4.22
CA GLN A 72 7.54 8.49 -4.71
C GLN A 72 7.49 8.20 -6.21
N LEU A 73 6.31 8.19 -6.81
CA LEU A 73 6.13 8.08 -8.26
C LEU A 73 6.48 9.40 -8.96
N VAL A 74 6.02 10.53 -8.40
CA VAL A 74 6.23 11.87 -8.95
C VAL A 74 7.70 12.31 -8.84
N LEU A 75 8.33 12.12 -7.68
CA LEU A 75 9.74 12.51 -7.44
C LEU A 75 10.76 11.64 -8.18
N ARG A 76 10.32 10.58 -8.88
CA ARG A 76 11.21 9.57 -9.47
C ARG A 76 12.03 10.04 -10.67
N GLY A 77 11.81 11.27 -11.16
CA GLY A 77 12.69 11.98 -12.09
C GLY A 77 13.23 11.12 -13.25
N GLY A 78 12.36 10.68 -14.16
CA GLY A 78 12.68 10.21 -15.53
C GLY A 78 13.68 9.06 -15.78
N ARG A 79 14.50 8.61 -14.81
CA ARG A 79 15.75 7.87 -15.10
C ARG A 79 15.86 6.44 -14.57
N ARG A 80 14.84 5.87 -13.92
CA ARG A 80 14.89 4.46 -13.46
C ARG A 80 13.76 3.62 -14.03
N ARG A 81 14.08 2.86 -15.09
CA ARG A 81 13.16 1.97 -15.82
C ARG A 81 12.72 0.70 -15.05
N GLY A 82 13.28 0.42 -13.86
CA GLY A 82 13.19 -0.91 -13.25
C GLY A 82 12.17 -1.14 -12.13
N GLY A 83 11.42 -0.14 -11.66
CA GLY A 83 10.54 -0.32 -10.48
C GLY A 83 9.17 0.33 -10.58
N LEU A 84 8.76 0.75 -11.78
CA LEU A 84 7.55 1.54 -11.98
C LEU A 84 6.29 0.67 -11.90
N ALA A 85 6.38 -0.57 -12.39
CA ALA A 85 5.29 -1.54 -12.33
C ALA A 85 4.88 -1.86 -10.88
N VAL A 86 5.83 -2.14 -9.99
CA VAL A 86 5.54 -2.49 -8.58
C VAL A 86 4.78 -1.37 -7.88
N THR A 87 5.25 -0.12 -8.02
CA THR A 87 4.58 1.07 -7.45
C THR A 87 3.17 1.25 -7.99
N VAL A 88 2.98 1.09 -9.31
CA VAL A 88 1.67 1.26 -9.94
C VAL A 88 0.71 0.16 -9.49
N ILE A 89 1.17 -1.09 -9.42
CA ILE A 89 0.37 -2.22 -8.91
C ILE A 89 -0.04 -1.95 -7.46
N ALA A 90 0.89 -1.59 -6.60
CA ALA A 90 0.60 -1.25 -5.19
C ALA A 90 -0.45 -0.14 -5.09
N LEU A 91 -0.26 0.93 -5.87
CA LEU A 91 -1.14 2.10 -5.88
C LEU A 91 -2.56 1.73 -6.31
N VAL A 92 -2.70 0.99 -7.40
CA VAL A 92 -4.00 0.54 -7.91
C VAL A 92 -4.70 -0.36 -6.90
N LEU A 93 -3.99 -1.30 -6.29
CA LEU A 93 -4.57 -2.20 -5.28
C LEU A 93 -5.04 -1.44 -4.03
N PHE A 94 -4.27 -0.45 -3.56
CA PHE A 94 -4.68 0.40 -2.44
C PHE A 94 -5.92 1.22 -2.78
N ILE A 95 -5.96 1.87 -3.94
CA ILE A 95 -7.12 2.65 -4.39
C ILE A 95 -8.35 1.75 -4.48
N LEU A 96 -8.22 0.59 -5.13
CA LEU A 96 -9.31 -0.38 -5.27
C LEU A 96 -9.82 -0.82 -3.90
N TRP A 97 -8.92 -1.18 -2.99
CA TRP A 97 -9.27 -1.59 -1.64
C TRP A 97 -9.98 -0.47 -0.86
N ILE A 98 -9.50 0.78 -0.93
CA ILE A 98 -10.14 1.93 -0.28
C ILE A 98 -11.57 2.10 -0.79
N VAL A 99 -11.76 2.16 -2.11
CA VAL A 99 -13.05 2.36 -2.76
C VAL A 99 -14.06 1.26 -2.36
N LEU A 100 -13.62 0.00 -2.39
CA LEU A 100 -14.47 -1.15 -2.05
C LEU A 100 -14.75 -1.23 -0.55
N SER A 101 -13.77 -0.95 0.31
CA SER A 101 -13.94 -0.98 1.78
C SER A 101 -14.90 0.09 2.28
N GLN A 102 -14.93 1.25 1.61
CA GLN A 102 -15.85 2.34 1.90
C GLN A 102 -17.20 2.20 1.19
N ARG A 103 -17.41 1.12 0.42
CA ARG A 103 -18.63 0.85 -0.36
C ARG A 103 -19.01 1.97 -1.32
N TRP A 104 -18.03 2.72 -1.83
CA TRP A 104 -18.27 3.71 -2.89
C TRP A 104 -18.64 3.04 -4.21
N ILE A 105 -18.09 1.84 -4.43
CA ILE A 105 -18.49 0.91 -5.47
C ILE A 105 -18.76 -0.42 -4.78
N VAL A 106 -19.91 -1.03 -5.08
CA VAL A 106 -20.30 -2.32 -4.51
C VAL A 106 -20.22 -3.37 -5.62
N ILE A 107 -19.36 -4.37 -5.43
CA ILE A 107 -19.22 -5.50 -6.34
C ILE A 107 -19.68 -6.75 -5.57
N PRO A 108 -20.81 -7.37 -5.96
CA PRO A 108 -21.31 -8.57 -5.30
C PRO A 108 -20.25 -9.67 -5.25
N GLY A 109 -20.02 -10.23 -4.07
CA GLY A 109 -19.03 -11.28 -3.84
C GLY A 109 -17.61 -10.78 -3.54
N VAL A 110 -17.34 -9.47 -3.60
CA VAL A 110 -16.04 -8.88 -3.24
C VAL A 110 -16.13 -7.96 -2.02
N SER A 111 -17.12 -7.07 -1.98
CA SER A 111 -17.34 -6.02 -0.96
C SER A 111 -18.62 -6.23 -0.16
#